data_AF-A0A838E2K2-F1
#
_entry.id   AF-A0A838E2K2-F1
#
_cell.length_a   1.000
_cell.length_b   1.000
_cell.length_c   1.000
_cell.angle_alpha   90.00
_cell.angle_beta   90.00
_cell.angle_gamma   90.00
#
_symmetry.space_group_name_H-M   'P 1'
#
loop_
_entity.id
_entity.type
_entity.pdbx_description
1 polymer ?
#
loop_
_entity_poly.entity_id
_entity_poly.type
_entity_poly.pdbx_seq_one_letter_code
_entity_poly.pdbx_strand_id
1 'polypeptide(L)'
;MTAQLAVKLPDELLARLDQLVGEGRFASRSEAVRDGISRVVRDAERERIDVAFAAGFARHPDDDSLAEAERLATEAIADEPWERWW
;
A
#
# COMPACT_ATOMS: atom_id res chain seq x y z
N MET A 1 0.11 19.88 -13.47
CA MET A 1 0.29 21.18 -12.80
C MET A 1 1.20 21.00 -11.60
N THR A 2 2.06 21.96 -11.31
CA THR A 2 2.88 22.01 -10.08
C THR A 2 2.52 23.26 -9.30
N ALA A 3 2.60 23.19 -7.97
CA ALA A 3 2.38 24.31 -7.06
C ALA A 3 3.61 24.49 -6.17
N GLN A 4 3.91 25.73 -5.78
CA GLN A 4 4.99 26.04 -4.86
C GLN A 4 4.48 26.02 -3.42
N LEU A 5 5.21 25.33 -2.54
CA LEU A 5 4.93 25.25 -1.11
C LEU A 5 6.14 25.80 -0.36
N ALA A 6 5.95 26.89 0.40
CA ALA A 6 6.97 27.44 1.27
C ALA A 6 6.73 27.00 2.72
N VAL A 7 7.68 26.27 3.30
CA VAL A 7 7.60 25.80 4.70
C VAL A 7 8.91 26.13 5.42
N LYS A 8 8.80 26.40 6.72
CA LYS A 8 9.97 26.51 7.59
C LYS A 8 10.35 25.12 8.08
N LEU A 9 11.61 24.75 7.93
CA LEU A 9 12.15 23.50 8.45
C LEU A 9 13.12 23.83 9.59
N PRO A 10 13.16 23.02 10.66
CA PRO A 10 14.23 23.10 11.65
C PRO A 10 15.60 22.93 10.97
N ASP A 11 16.59 23.69 11.41
CA ASP A 11 17.94 23.69 10.81
C ASP A 11 18.55 22.28 10.81
N GLU A 12 18.33 21.52 11.87
CA GLU A 12 18.79 20.13 12.00
C GLU A 12 18.21 19.23 10.90
N LEU A 13 16.92 19.40 10.58
CA LEU A 13 16.26 18.61 9.54
C LEU A 13 16.77 19.00 8.15
N LEU A 14 16.99 20.30 7.92
CA LEU A 14 17.58 20.78 6.68
C LEU A 14 19.01 20.24 6.49
N ALA A 15 19.83 20.24 7.54
CA ALA A 15 21.18 19.69 7.51
C ALA A 15 21.19 18.18 7.19
N ARG A 16 20.24 17.42 7.76
CA ARG A 16 20.07 15.99 7.42
C ARG A 16 19.66 15.80 5.96
N LEU A 17 18.74 16.61 5.46
CA LEU A 17 18.33 16.57 4.05
C LEU A 17 19.51 16.88 3.12
N ASP A 18 20.34 17.85 3.49
CA ASP A 18 21.55 18.21 2.75
C ASP A 18 22.58 17.10 2.71
N GLN A 19 22.79 16.43 3.85
CA GLN A 19 23.66 15.27 3.91
C GLN A 19 23.20 14.19 2.92
N LEU A 20 21.90 13.85 2.90
CA LEU A 20 21.34 12.84 1.99
C LEU A 20 21.51 13.20 0.51
N VAL A 21 21.39 14.48 0.17
CA VAL A 21 21.65 14.98 -1.19
C VAL A 21 23.15 14.92 -1.50
N GLY A 22 24.01 15.32 -0.57
CA GLY A 22 25.47 15.28 -0.71
C GLY A 22 26.02 13.85 -0.86
N GLU A 23 25.37 12.87 -0.24
CA GLU A 23 25.64 11.44 -0.40
C GLU A 23 25.13 10.88 -1.76
N GLY A 24 24.47 11.70 -2.57
CA GLY A 24 23.94 11.30 -3.88
C GLY A 24 22.67 10.44 -3.79
N ARG A 25 22.03 10.35 -2.62
CA ARG A 25 20.79 9.57 -2.44
C ARG A 25 19.58 10.22 -3.12
N PHE A 26 19.66 11.54 -3.35
CA PHE A 26 18.71 12.32 -4.14
C PHE A 26 19.49 13.33 -4.98
N ALA A 27 19.01 13.65 -6.18
CA ALA A 27 19.64 14.64 -7.04
C ALA A 27 19.41 16.09 -6.57
N SER A 28 18.38 16.34 -5.75
CA SER A 28 18.12 17.66 -5.17
C SER A 28 17.25 17.61 -3.91
N ARG A 29 17.27 18.68 -3.11
CA ARG A 29 16.34 18.87 -1.98
C ARG A 29 14.87 18.75 -2.42
N SER A 30 14.52 19.35 -3.55
CA SER A 30 13.15 19.33 -4.08
C SER A 30 12.70 17.94 -4.52
N GLU A 31 13.62 17.08 -4.97
CA GLU A 31 13.32 15.67 -5.23
C GLU A 31 13.08 14.91 -3.92
N ALA A 32 13.99 15.06 -2.95
CA ALA A 32 13.87 14.41 -1.64
C ALA A 32 12.55 14.81 -0.92
N VAL A 33 12.18 16.09 -0.95
CA VAL A 33 10.92 16.59 -0.38
C VAL A 33 9.71 16.00 -1.11
N ARG A 34 9.73 15.95 -2.45
CA ARG A 34 8.63 15.34 -3.22
C ARG A 34 8.49 13.84 -2.93
N ASP A 35 9.59 13.10 -2.83
CA ASP A 35 9.55 11.68 -2.49
C ASP A 35 9.03 11.47 -1.07
N GLY A 36 9.51 12.25 -0.11
CA GLY A 36 9.03 12.24 1.28
C GLY A 36 7.53 12.50 1.38
N ILE A 37 7.03 13.56 0.75
CA ILE A 37 5.59 13.88 0.72
C ILE A 37 4.80 12.75 0.05
N SER A 38 5.30 12.19 -1.05
CA SER A 38 4.63 11.08 -1.75
C SER A 38 4.50 9.83 -0.87
N ARG A 39 5.50 9.53 -0.05
CA ARG A 39 5.45 8.43 0.93
C ARG A 39 4.40 8.69 1.99
N VAL A 40 4.40 9.88 2.59
CA VAL A 40 3.40 10.26 3.62
C VAL A 40 1.97 10.12 3.08
N VAL A 41 1.71 10.58 1.86
CA VAL A 41 0.38 10.47 1.23
C VAL A 41 0.00 9.01 1.00
N ARG A 42 0.93 8.18 0.52
CA ARG A 42 0.69 6.74 0.30
C ARG A 42 0.42 6.00 1.59
N ASP A 43 1.15 6.32 2.65
CA ASP A 43 0.99 5.67 3.95
C ASP A 43 -0.35 6.04 4.59
N ALA A 44 -0.77 7.30 4.50
CA ALA A 44 -2.10 7.74 4.95
C ALA A 44 -3.23 7.05 4.17
N GLU A 45 -3.07 6.87 2.85
CA GLU A 45 -4.07 6.17 2.04
C GLU A 45 -4.15 4.67 2.37
N ARG A 46 -3.01 4.03 2.63
CA ARG A 46 -2.96 2.64 3.10
C ARG A 46 -3.66 2.47 4.44
N GLU A 47 -3.35 3.33 5.41
CA GLU A 47 -4.00 3.31 6.72
C GLU A 47 -5.53 3.46 6.59
N ARG A 48 -5.99 4.38 5.73
CA ARG A 48 -7.41 4.57 5.45
C ARG A 48 -8.07 3.30 4.89
N ILE A 49 -7.38 2.61 3.98
CA ILE A 49 -7.84 1.36 3.37
C ILE A 49 -7.89 0.25 4.44
N ASP A 50 -6.82 0.09 5.22
CA ASP A 50 -6.73 -0.94 6.26
C ASP A 50 -7.85 -0.78 7.30
N VAL A 51 -8.12 0.46 7.73
CA VAL A 51 -9.24 0.77 8.63
C VAL A 51 -10.58 0.42 7.99
N ALA A 52 -10.77 0.71 6.71
CA ALA A 52 -12.00 0.39 6.00
C ALA A 52 -12.22 -1.13 5.88
N PHE A 53 -11.17 -1.90 5.59
CA PHE A 53 -11.21 -3.36 5.56
C PHE A 53 -11.50 -3.95 6.94
N ALA A 54 -10.77 -3.53 7.97
CA ALA A 54 -10.98 -4.01 9.33
C ALA A 54 -12.42 -3.73 9.80
N ALA A 55 -12.95 -2.54 9.53
CA ALA A 55 -14.34 -2.20 9.84
C ALA A 55 -15.34 -3.01 9.01
N GLY A 56 -15.00 -3.35 7.75
CA GLY A 56 -15.79 -4.22 6.89
C GLY A 56 -15.92 -5.63 7.46
N PHE A 57 -14.79 -6.28 7.74
CA PHE A 57 -14.75 -7.63 8.33
C PHE A 57 -15.35 -7.68 9.74
N ALA A 58 -15.24 -6.61 10.53
CA ALA A 58 -15.91 -6.55 11.82
C ALA A 58 -17.45 -6.52 11.70
N ARG A 59 -18.00 -5.88 10.65
CA ARG A 59 -19.45 -5.82 10.39
C ARG A 59 -19.98 -7.07 9.70
N HIS A 60 -19.17 -7.65 8.83
CA HIS A 60 -19.45 -8.88 8.11
C HIS A 60 -18.30 -9.83 8.37
N PRO A 61 -18.29 -10.52 9.52
CA PRO A 61 -17.31 -11.57 9.76
C PRO A 61 -17.45 -12.62 8.68
N ASP A 62 -16.33 -13.18 8.23
CA ASP A 62 -16.38 -14.39 7.42
C ASP A 62 -17.12 -15.46 8.22
N ASP A 63 -18.19 -15.98 7.62
CA ASP A 63 -18.91 -17.14 8.13
C ASP A 63 -18.30 -18.42 7.54
N ASP A 64 -18.92 -19.57 7.81
CA ASP A 64 -18.45 -20.86 7.29
C ASP A 64 -18.52 -20.95 5.75
N SER A 65 -18.98 -19.91 5.03
CA SER A 65 -19.06 -19.89 3.57
C SER A 65 -17.71 -20.05 2.88
N LEU A 66 -16.61 -19.63 3.52
CA LEU A 66 -15.27 -19.81 2.94
C LEU A 66 -14.87 -21.30 2.95
N ALA A 67 -15.16 -21.99 4.05
CA ALA A 67 -14.94 -23.43 4.17
C ALA A 67 -15.90 -24.23 3.25
N GLU A 68 -17.15 -23.77 3.13
CA GLU A 68 -18.14 -24.29 2.18
C GLU A 68 -17.65 -24.13 0.73
N ALA A 69 -17.13 -22.95 0.38
CA ALA A 69 -16.62 -22.66 -0.96
C ALA A 69 -15.37 -23.47 -1.30
N GLU A 70 -14.45 -23.66 -0.34
CA GLU A 70 -13.25 -24.50 -0.52
C GLU A 70 -13.63 -25.97 -0.74
N ARG A 71 -14.61 -26.48 0.02
CA ARG A 71 -15.14 -27.83 -0.16
C ARG A 71 -15.77 -28.00 -1.53
N LEU A 72 -16.67 -27.09 -1.92
CA LEU A 72 -17.35 -27.12 -3.21
C LEU A 72 -16.37 -26.98 -4.39
N ALA A 73 -15.34 -26.16 -4.26
CA ALA A 73 -14.29 -26.03 -5.27
C ALA A 73 -13.49 -27.34 -5.43
N THR A 74 -13.17 -28.00 -4.31
CA THR A 74 -12.50 -29.30 -4.32
C THR A 74 -13.36 -30.38 -4.99
N GLU A 75 -14.64 -30.44 -4.64
CA GLU A 75 -15.61 -31.37 -5.24
C GLU A 75 -15.78 -31.11 -6.74
N ALA A 76 -15.93 -29.85 -7.16
CA ALA A 76 -16.03 -29.49 -8.57
C ALA A 76 -14.80 -29.89 -9.38
N ILE A 77 -13.59 -29.73 -8.82
CA ILE A 77 -12.35 -30.19 -9.47
C ILE A 77 -12.33 -31.71 -9.57
N ALA A 78 -12.79 -32.45 -8.57
CA ALA A 78 -12.81 -33.92 -8.62
C ALA A 78 -13.79 -34.47 -9.67
N ASP A 79 -14.93 -33.79 -9.88
CA ASP A 79 -15.99 -34.22 -10.79
C ASP A 79 -15.74 -33.86 -12.27
N GLU A 80 -14.76 -33.00 -12.55
CA GLU A 80 -14.38 -32.60 -13.90
C GLU A 80 -13.74 -33.78 -14.67
N PRO A 81 -14.18 -34.08 -15.92
CA PRO A 81 -13.64 -35.18 -16.70
C PRO A 81 -12.36 -34.73 -17.43
N TRP A 82 -11.33 -34.37 -16.66
CA TRP A 82 -10.07 -33.80 -17.15
C TRP A 82 -9.47 -34.58 -18.31
N GLU A 83 -9.60 -35.91 -18.30
CA GLU A 83 -9.13 -36.82 -19.36
C GLU A 83 -9.73 -36.58 -20.75
N ARG A 84 -10.85 -35.84 -20.88
CA ARG A 84 -11.46 -35.50 -22.18
C ARG A 84 -10.88 -34.23 -22.82
N TRP A 85 -9.98 -33.55 -22.13
CA TRP A 85 -9.44 -32.24 -22.54
C TRP A 85 -8.03 -32.34 -23.11
N TRP A 86 -7.51 -33.56 -23.28
CA TRP A 86 -6.25 -33.93 -23.94
C TRP A 86 -6.48 -35.12 -24.88
#